data_AF-A0AAU9PA84-F1
#
_entry.id   AF-A0AAU9PA84-F1
#
_cell.length_a   1.000
_cell.length_b   1.000
_cell.length_c   1.000
_cell.angle_alpha   90.00
_cell.angle_beta   90.00
_cell.angle_gamma   90.00
#
_symmetry.space_group_name_H-M   'P 1'
#
loop_
_entity.id
_entity.type
_entity.pdbx_description
1 polymer ?
#
loop_
_entity_poly.entity_id
_entity_poly.type
_entity_poly.pdbx_seq_one_letter_code
_entity_poly.pdbx_strand_id
1 'polypeptide(L)'
;MDQPKLNMKQRRWLDVVKDYDCEILYHPGKANVVADALSRRTDSIPIRDVCMRMTVMTPVLDIIREAQVEAVRPENRKRERVIGQVSEFVTDSRGLMTFRGRI
;
A
#
# COMPACT_ATOMS: atom_id res chain seq x y z
N MET A 1 34.67 8.82 -22.01
CA MET A 1 34.90 8.28 -20.65
C MET A 1 34.09 7.00 -20.56
N ASP A 2 34.60 5.92 -21.16
CA ASP A 2 33.75 4.77 -21.48
C ASP A 2 33.82 3.74 -20.36
N GLN A 3 32.86 3.81 -19.44
CA GLN A 3 32.69 2.80 -18.40
C GLN A 3 31.97 1.57 -18.97
N PRO A 4 32.60 0.37 -18.96
CA PRO A 4 32.02 -0.81 -19.59
C PRO A 4 30.84 -1.35 -18.78
N LYS A 5 29.64 -1.26 -19.37
CA LYS A 5 28.34 -1.78 -18.86
C LYS A 5 27.75 -1.05 -17.63
N LEU A 6 27.28 0.17 -17.87
CA LEU A 6 26.27 0.81 -17.01
C LEU A 6 24.92 0.07 -17.08
N ASN A 7 24.22 -0.02 -15.94
CA ASN A 7 22.86 -0.55 -15.87
C ASN A 7 21.82 0.44 -16.45
N MET A 8 20.60 -0.02 -16.71
CA MET A 8 19.57 0.81 -17.36
C MET A 8 19.16 2.05 -16.54
N LYS A 9 19.26 2.00 -15.20
CA LYS A 9 19.00 3.16 -14.33
C LYS A 9 20.14 4.17 -14.45
N GLN A 10 21.40 3.73 -14.44
CA GLN A 10 22.58 4.59 -14.59
C GLN A 10 22.61 5.29 -15.97
N ARG A 11 22.25 4.60 -17.06
CA ARG A 11 22.15 5.23 -18.39
C ARG A 11 21.11 6.34 -18.42
N ARG A 12 19.91 6.08 -17.92
CA ARG A 12 18.85 7.11 -17.78
C ARG A 12 19.29 8.30 -16.93
N TRP A 13 20.09 8.09 -15.89
CA TRP A 13 20.65 9.19 -15.10
C TRP A 13 21.73 9.97 -15.86
N LEU A 14 22.61 9.33 -16.63
CA LEU A 14 23.55 10.07 -17.50
C LEU A 14 22.80 10.89 -18.58
N ASP A 15 21.73 10.33 -19.14
CA ASP A 15 20.86 11.06 -20.08
C ASP A 15 20.19 12.28 -19.46
N VAL A 16 19.99 12.32 -18.14
CA VAL A 16 19.49 13.51 -17.44
C VAL A 16 20.62 14.46 -17.07
N VAL A 17 21.76 13.95 -16.58
CA VAL A 17 22.88 14.79 -16.11
C VAL A 17 23.55 15.56 -17.26
N LYS A 18 23.59 15.00 -18.48
CA LYS A 18 24.20 15.69 -19.65
C LYS A 18 23.52 17.03 -20.01
N ASP A 19 22.28 17.23 -19.58
CA ASP A 19 21.50 18.44 -19.85
C ASP A 19 21.78 19.56 -18.82
N TYR A 20 22.63 19.30 -17.81
CA TYR A 20 23.05 20.26 -16.79
C TYR A 20 24.55 20.56 -16.93
N ASP A 21 24.91 21.84 -16.78
CA ASP A 21 26.31 22.26 -16.65
C ASP A 21 26.81 22.00 -15.22
N CYS A 22 27.18 20.73 -14.94
CA CYS A 22 27.69 20.33 -13.63
C CYS A 22 28.72 19.19 -13.69
N GLU A 23 29.68 19.22 -12.76
CA GLU A 23 30.73 18.20 -12.63
C GLU A 23 30.40 17.18 -11.54
N ILE A 24 30.56 15.88 -11.84
CA ILE A 24 30.40 14.80 -10.87
C ILE A 24 31.72 14.61 -10.09
N LEU A 25 31.86 15.31 -8.97
CA LEU A 25 33.04 15.25 -8.10
C LEU A 25 32.81 14.34 -6.88
N TYR A 26 33.76 13.43 -6.62
CA TYR A 26 33.72 12.58 -5.42
C TYR A 26 34.01 13.40 -4.15
N HIS A 27 33.10 13.32 -3.18
CA HIS A 27 33.23 13.98 -1.89
C HIS A 27 33.28 12.94 -0.76
N PRO A 28 34.29 12.97 0.13
CA PRO A 28 34.35 12.05 1.27
C PRO A 28 33.25 12.38 2.29
N GLY A 29 32.80 11.38 3.05
CA GLY A 29 31.56 11.45 3.85
C GLY A 29 31.42 12.65 4.82
N LYS A 30 32.53 13.24 5.30
CA LYS A 30 32.51 14.47 6.12
C LYS A 30 31.93 15.69 5.39
N ALA A 31 32.03 15.76 4.06
CA ALA A 31 31.41 16.80 3.25
C ALA A 31 29.92 16.51 2.93
N ASN A 32 29.47 15.26 3.10
CA ASN A 32 28.12 14.82 2.74
C ASN A 32 27.08 15.02 3.87
N VAL A 33 27.47 15.62 5.00
CA VAL A 33 26.64 15.73 6.22
C VAL A 33 25.29 16.41 5.97
N VAL A 34 25.25 17.45 5.13
CA VAL A 34 24.00 18.15 4.78
C VAL A 34 23.06 17.26 3.97
N ALA A 35 23.58 16.57 2.95
CA ALA A 35 22.79 15.67 2.11
C ALA A 35 22.29 14.43 2.90
N ASP A 36 23.14 13.88 3.78
CA ASP A 36 22.77 12.77 4.68
C ASP A 36 21.68 13.20 5.69
N ALA A 37 21.80 14.39 6.28
CA ALA A 37 20.77 14.93 7.17
C ALA A 37 19.43 15.15 6.43
N LEU A 38 19.45 15.69 5.21
CA LEU A 38 18.25 15.85 4.38
C LEU A 38 17.65 14.50 3.98
N SER A 39 18.48 13.50 3.64
CA SER A 39 18.04 12.13 3.32
C SER A 39 17.32 11.42 4.46
N ARG A 40 17.51 11.85 5.71
CA ARG A 40 16.90 11.25 6.91
C ARG A 40 15.63 11.99 7.39
N ARG A 41 15.24 13.10 6.75
CA ARG A 41 14.04 13.85 7.12
C ARG A 41 12.78 13.02 6.84
N THR A 42 11.99 12.77 7.88
CA THR A 42 10.75 11.97 7.84
C THR A 42 9.52 12.78 7.38
N ASP A 43 9.73 13.93 6.75
CA ASP A 43 8.65 14.85 6.34
C ASP A 43 7.74 14.23 5.26
N SER A 44 8.24 13.24 4.53
CA SER A 44 7.40 12.32 3.77
C SER A 44 6.97 11.17 4.68
N ILE A 45 5.69 11.16 5.04
CA ILE A 45 5.09 9.99 5.70
C ILE A 45 5.22 8.81 4.72
N PRO A 46 5.83 7.68 5.12
CA PRO A 46 6.02 6.55 4.21
C PRO A 46 4.71 6.14 3.56
N ILE A 47 4.74 5.80 2.26
CA ILE A 47 3.54 5.32 1.53
C ILE A 47 2.90 4.15 2.28
N ARG A 48 3.72 3.29 2.91
CA ARG A 48 3.27 2.23 3.82
C ARG A 48 2.35 2.74 4.93
N ASP A 49 2.69 3.84 5.60
CA ASP A 49 1.91 4.38 6.72
C ASP A 49 0.66 5.13 6.25
N VAL A 50 0.66 5.64 5.01
CA VAL A 50 -0.56 6.12 4.34
C VAL A 50 -1.49 4.93 4.05
N CYS A 51 -0.99 3.88 3.40
CA CYS A 51 -1.77 2.67 3.10
C CYS A 51 -2.26 1.95 4.38
N MET A 52 -1.44 1.87 5.43
CA MET A 52 -1.84 1.27 6.71
C MET A 52 -2.94 2.11 7.38
N ARG A 53 -2.84 3.46 7.37
CA ARG A 53 -3.93 4.31 7.89
C ARG A 53 -5.21 4.23 7.05
N MET A 54 -5.12 4.12 5.72
CA MET A 54 -6.29 3.82 4.87
C MET A 54 -6.87 2.43 5.14
N THR A 55 -6.06 1.46 5.57
CA THR A 55 -6.53 0.11 5.96
C THR A 55 -7.22 0.14 7.33
N VAL A 56 -6.76 1.01 8.24
CA VAL A 56 -7.33 1.18 9.59
C VAL A 56 -8.58 2.07 9.58
N MET A 57 -8.65 3.08 8.71
CA MET A 57 -9.85 3.87 8.45
C MET A 57 -10.72 3.20 7.38
N THR A 58 -11.41 2.16 7.85
CA THR A 58 -12.77 1.73 7.47
C THR A 58 -13.09 1.26 6.04
N PRO A 59 -13.60 2.09 5.13
CA PRO A 59 -14.96 1.98 4.57
C PRO A 59 -15.26 0.69 3.80
N VAL A 60 -14.24 -0.02 3.29
CA VAL A 60 -14.43 -1.35 2.69
C VAL A 60 -15.06 -2.32 3.70
N LEU A 61 -14.67 -2.27 4.97
CA LEU A 61 -15.27 -3.12 6.02
C LEU A 61 -16.72 -2.75 6.30
N ASP A 62 -17.06 -1.46 6.26
CA ASP A 62 -18.45 -1.00 6.45
C ASP A 62 -19.34 -1.42 5.26
N ILE A 63 -18.84 -1.27 4.02
CA ILE A 63 -19.53 -1.72 2.80
C ILE A 63 -19.75 -3.24 2.80
N ILE A 64 -18.73 -4.03 3.21
CA ILE A 64 -18.89 -5.49 3.32
C ILE A 64 -19.92 -5.83 4.40
N ARG A 65 -19.89 -5.17 5.57
CA ARG A 65 -20.88 -5.40 6.64
C ARG A 65 -22.30 -5.10 6.17
N GLU A 66 -22.52 -3.99 5.48
CA GLU A 66 -23.82 -3.60 4.92
C GLU A 66 -24.30 -4.62 3.88
N ALA A 67 -23.44 -5.03 2.96
CA ALA A 67 -23.76 -6.05 1.95
C ALA A 67 -24.06 -7.42 2.57
N GLN A 68 -23.34 -7.83 3.61
CA GLN A 68 -23.59 -9.09 4.34
C GLN A 68 -24.95 -9.06 5.07
N VAL A 69 -25.28 -7.95 5.74
CA VAL A 69 -26.59 -7.77 6.39
C VAL A 69 -27.71 -7.85 5.35
N GLU A 70 -27.54 -7.22 4.19
CA GLU A 70 -28.52 -7.26 3.09
C GLU A 70 -28.67 -8.68 2.51
N ALA A 71 -27.58 -9.40 2.27
CA ALA A 71 -27.59 -10.76 1.72
C ALA A 71 -28.29 -11.78 2.65
N VAL A 72 -28.19 -11.59 3.97
CA VAL A 72 -28.77 -12.48 4.99
C VAL A 72 -30.24 -12.14 5.32
N ARG A 73 -30.80 -11.05 4.76
CA ARG A 73 -32.24 -10.75 4.86
C ARG A 73 -33.11 -11.88 4.31
N PRO A 74 -34.22 -12.27 4.98
CA PRO A 74 -35.08 -13.39 4.56
C PRO A 74 -35.47 -13.39 3.08
N GLU A 75 -35.71 -12.20 2.52
CA GLU A 75 -36.13 -11.95 1.14
C GLU A 75 -35.01 -12.32 0.13
N ASN A 76 -33.76 -12.07 0.51
CA ASN A 76 -32.58 -12.24 -0.35
C ASN A 76 -31.96 -13.65 -0.24
N ARG A 77 -32.14 -14.37 0.88
CA ARG A 77 -31.47 -15.67 1.15
C ARG A 77 -31.55 -16.69 0.01
N LYS A 78 -32.69 -16.74 -0.70
CA LYS A 78 -32.88 -17.68 -1.83
C LYS A 78 -32.05 -17.29 -3.05
N ARG A 79 -31.97 -15.98 -3.34
CA ARG A 79 -31.19 -15.39 -4.43
C ARG A 79 -29.69 -15.57 -4.18
N GLU A 80 -29.26 -15.26 -2.95
CA GLU A 80 -27.86 -15.38 -2.51
C GLU A 80 -27.46 -16.82 -2.16
N ARG A 81 -28.39 -17.78 -2.26
CA ARG A 81 -28.19 -19.22 -2.01
C ARG A 81 -27.74 -19.60 -0.59
N VAL A 82 -27.86 -18.69 0.37
CA VAL A 82 -27.38 -18.86 1.76
C VAL A 82 -28.37 -19.54 2.71
N ILE A 83 -29.60 -19.86 2.30
CA ILE A 83 -30.70 -20.34 3.19
C ILE A 83 -30.23 -21.34 4.26
N GLY A 84 -29.57 -22.43 3.85
CA GLY A 84 -29.13 -23.50 4.76
C GLY A 84 -27.84 -23.19 5.54
N GLN A 85 -27.15 -22.10 5.21
CA GLN A 85 -25.89 -21.67 5.82
C GLN A 85 -26.06 -20.50 6.79
N VAL A 86 -27.22 -19.81 6.81
CA VAL A 86 -27.44 -18.65 7.68
C VAL A 86 -27.19 -18.95 9.16
N SER A 87 -27.54 -20.16 9.62
CA SER A 87 -27.31 -20.61 11.00
C SER A 87 -25.85 -20.96 11.32
N GLU A 88 -24.97 -21.09 10.32
CA GLU A 88 -23.54 -21.36 10.48
C GLU A 88 -22.66 -20.09 10.42
N PHE A 89 -23.23 -18.92 10.12
CA PHE A 89 -22.48 -17.66 10.13
C PHE A 89 -22.20 -17.18 11.55
N VAL A 90 -20.96 -16.76 11.81
CA VAL A 90 -20.51 -16.20 13.09
C VAL A 90 -19.87 -14.83 12.85
N THR A 91 -20.27 -13.84 13.65
CA THR A 91 -19.68 -12.49 13.60
C THR A 91 -18.31 -12.47 14.27
N ASP A 92 -17.30 -11.90 13.60
CA ASP A 92 -15.95 -11.78 14.11
C ASP A 92 -15.72 -10.47 14.92
N SER A 93 -14.50 -10.31 15.45
CA SER A 93 -14.09 -9.10 16.19
C SER A 93 -14.12 -7.78 15.40
N ARG A 94 -14.30 -7.83 14.07
CA ARG A 94 -14.43 -6.66 13.18
C ARG A 94 -15.89 -6.37 12.84
N GLY A 95 -16.83 -7.17 13.34
CA GLY A 95 -18.25 -7.06 13.04
C GLY A 95 -18.66 -7.66 11.69
N LEU A 96 -17.81 -8.49 11.08
CA LEU A 96 -18.13 -9.16 9.80
C LEU A 96 -18.66 -10.57 10.03
N MET A 97 -19.63 -10.98 9.23
CA MET A 97 -20.11 -12.37 9.21
C MET A 97 -19.05 -13.27 8.56
N THR A 98 -18.81 -14.42 9.17
CA THR A 98 -17.85 -15.40 8.68
C THR A 98 -18.42 -16.81 8.68
N PHE A 99 -18.06 -17.61 7.69
CA PHE A 99 -18.36 -19.04 7.59
C PHE A 99 -17.05 -19.83 7.73
N ARG A 100 -16.95 -20.67 8.77
CA ARG A 100 -15.74 -21.47 9.05
C ARG A 100 -14.45 -20.63 9.11
N GLY A 101 -14.54 -19.42 9.68
CA GLY A 101 -13.41 -18.48 9.82
C GLY A 101 -13.03 -17.72 8.53
N ARG A 102 -13.89 -17.74 7.50
CA ARG A 102 -13.70 -16.99 6.24
C ARG A 102 -14.85 -16.00 6.03
N ILE A 103 -14.52 -14.84 5.48
CA ILE A 103 -15.47 -13.86 4.93
C ILE A 103 -15.87 -14.33 3.52
#